data_AF-A0A9P4GXE4-F1
#
_entry.id   AF-A0A9P4GXE4-F1
#
_cell.length_a   1.000
_cell.length_b   1.000
_cell.length_c   1.000
_cell.angle_alpha   90.00
_cell.angle_beta   90.00
_cell.angle_gamma   90.00
#
_symmetry.space_group_name_H-M   'P 1'
#
loop_
_entity.id
_entity.type
_entity.pdbx_description
1 polymer ?
#
loop_
_entity_poly.entity_id
_entity_poly.type
_entity_poly.pdbx_seq_one_letter_code
_entity_poly.pdbx_strand_id
1 'polypeptide(L)'
;MNLTATLTPGEIETLSNPHGSIQHTSRTFERLTDQTSFGPEGAFEKSIRIKNTLDYFEELTRAEPSWRSLAILMNCEYQLWRVNEDILLKLNPFLSHWVEAIQRLGSHDTLAAESSHPKEAISTYEIDTARVLWIKTVLHSRDIGQYLASTPVELASELLDRGISEPFDLQSYVRMLEDEGIYEKTPEPESTTSLSTRSEADGHSDQGHKKATDRDHSFDDDIRQEKESILRNIKEQPETAIFELTHLPINITYLDFLTTLLADHTLEKHSIDPAHVITQYIQHALRTIERMEKPPSPPSEPMDEWSDDRLVGREELEYGKEAQTRRILLLLLFIKSLIRKGVVELDVLYFEIAEITVRYVWIKEVREFRTWAEEGIEVDGARG
;
A
#
# COMPACT_ATOMS: atom_id res chain seq x y z
N MET A 1 15.91 -1.99 -12.97
CA MET A 1 15.88 -1.89 -11.51
C MET A 1 16.13 -3.26 -10.90
N ASN A 2 17.11 -3.40 -10.01
CA ASN A 2 17.39 -4.66 -9.32
C ASN A 2 16.74 -4.64 -7.92
N LEU A 3 15.61 -5.33 -7.76
CA LEU A 3 14.84 -5.34 -6.51
C LEU A 3 15.52 -6.10 -5.37
N THR A 4 16.56 -6.89 -5.65
CA THR A 4 17.32 -7.65 -4.64
C THR A 4 18.65 -6.99 -4.29
N ALA A 5 18.93 -5.81 -4.83
CA ALA A 5 20.15 -5.09 -4.53
C ALA A 5 20.20 -4.70 -3.04
N THR A 6 21.39 -4.81 -2.45
CA THR A 6 21.70 -4.36 -1.09
C THR A 6 22.67 -3.18 -1.14
N LEU A 7 22.93 -2.56 0.02
CA LEU A 7 24.03 -1.63 0.18
C LEU A 7 25.38 -2.31 -0.08
N THR A 8 26.31 -1.56 -0.68
CA THR A 8 27.69 -1.96 -0.91
C THR A 8 28.43 -2.13 0.42
N PRO A 9 29.54 -2.89 0.46
CA PRO A 9 30.33 -3.05 1.68
C PRO A 9 30.82 -1.72 2.30
N GLY A 10 31.14 -0.72 1.48
CA GLY A 10 31.58 0.60 1.98
C GLY A 10 30.44 1.40 2.63
N GLU A 11 29.24 1.31 2.07
CA GLU A 11 28.03 1.88 2.67
C GLU A 11 27.69 1.19 3.99
N ILE A 12 27.74 -0.15 4.03
CA ILE A 12 27.52 -0.92 5.26
C ILE A 12 28.55 -0.55 6.33
N GLU A 13 29.83 -0.45 5.97
CA GLU A 13 30.89 -0.06 6.91
C GLU A 13 30.60 1.32 7.53
N THR A 14 30.12 2.27 6.71
CA THR A 14 29.72 3.60 7.17
C THR A 14 28.60 3.54 8.21
N LEU A 15 27.57 2.71 7.97
CA LEU A 15 26.43 2.54 8.89
C LEU A 15 26.76 1.70 10.13
N SER A 16 27.89 0.99 10.12
CA SER A 16 28.23 -0.01 11.14
C SER A 16 28.95 0.53 12.38
N ASN A 17 29.34 1.81 12.40
CA ASN A 17 30.08 2.38 13.51
C ASN A 17 29.15 2.67 14.72
N PRO A 18 29.27 1.91 15.82
CA PRO A 18 28.39 2.08 16.99
C PRO A 18 28.68 3.35 17.80
N HIS A 19 29.83 3.99 17.55
CA HIS A 19 30.28 5.20 18.25
C HIS A 19 30.26 6.45 17.36
N GLY A 20 29.75 6.34 16.13
CA GLY A 20 29.50 7.49 15.27
C GLY A 20 28.12 8.07 15.55
N SER A 21 28.01 9.40 15.70
CA SER A 21 26.69 10.03 15.82
C SER A 21 25.83 9.73 14.59
N ILE A 22 24.53 9.52 14.77
CA ILE A 22 23.60 9.21 13.68
C ILE A 22 23.66 10.28 12.58
N GLN A 23 23.72 11.56 12.94
CA GLN A 23 23.82 12.66 11.96
C GLN A 23 25.07 12.57 11.09
N HIS A 24 26.23 12.30 11.71
CA HIS A 24 27.50 12.20 10.98
C HIS A 24 27.49 10.99 10.04
N THR A 25 27.11 9.82 10.55
CA THR A 25 26.96 8.59 9.77
C THR A 25 26.04 8.79 8.57
N SER A 26 24.92 9.46 8.80
CA SER A 26 23.91 9.78 7.79
C SER A 26 24.42 10.68 6.65
N ARG A 27 25.18 11.72 6.99
CA ARG A 27 25.80 12.62 6.01
C ARG A 27 26.92 11.94 5.23
N THR A 28 27.71 11.09 5.90
CA THR A 28 28.78 10.33 5.24
C THR A 28 28.19 9.30 4.28
N PHE A 29 27.11 8.63 4.67
CA PHE A 29 26.37 7.70 3.82
C PHE A 29 25.83 8.39 2.56
N GLU A 30 25.20 9.57 2.68
CA GLU A 30 24.75 10.36 1.53
C GLU A 30 25.88 10.69 0.55
N ARG A 31 27.00 11.22 1.06
CA ARG A 31 28.14 11.57 0.22
C ARG A 31 28.69 10.35 -0.51
N LEU A 32 28.68 9.18 0.14
CA LEU A 32 29.13 7.95 -0.47
C LEU A 32 28.16 7.48 -1.55
N THR A 33 26.84 7.51 -1.29
CA THR A 33 25.82 7.14 -2.28
C THR A 33 25.91 8.03 -3.53
N ASP A 34 26.09 9.33 -3.35
CA ASP A 34 26.17 10.31 -4.45
C ASP A 34 27.45 10.14 -5.30
N GLN A 35 28.49 9.51 -4.77
CA GLN A 35 29.75 9.23 -5.47
C GLN A 35 29.74 7.88 -6.20
N THR A 36 28.76 7.01 -5.94
CA THR A 36 28.71 5.71 -6.60
C THR A 36 28.45 5.87 -8.10
N SER A 37 29.20 5.13 -8.92
CA SER A 37 29.25 5.24 -10.39
C SER A 37 27.96 4.85 -11.11
N PHE A 38 26.87 4.57 -10.38
CA PHE A 38 25.61 4.05 -10.93
C PHE A 38 24.67 5.14 -11.47
N GLY A 39 25.12 6.41 -11.49
CA GLY A 39 24.29 7.55 -11.86
C GLY A 39 23.42 8.03 -10.70
N PRO A 40 22.55 9.04 -10.91
CA PRO A 40 21.65 9.51 -9.87
C PRO A 40 20.63 8.40 -9.54
N GLU A 41 20.91 7.64 -8.50
CA GLU A 41 20.01 6.62 -7.96
C GLU A 41 18.71 7.28 -7.51
N GLY A 42 17.57 6.72 -7.92
CA GLY A 42 16.28 7.22 -7.48
C GLY A 42 16.06 6.98 -5.98
N ALA A 43 15.30 7.86 -5.31
CA ALA A 43 14.95 7.70 -3.89
C ALA A 43 14.33 6.32 -3.58
N PHE A 44 13.52 5.80 -4.51
CA PHE A 44 12.94 4.47 -4.41
C PHE A 44 14.00 3.34 -4.47
N GLU A 45 14.92 3.39 -5.43
CA GLU A 45 16.01 2.39 -5.57
C GLU A 45 16.89 2.37 -4.32
N LYS A 46 17.26 3.56 -3.82
CA LYS A 46 18.01 3.73 -2.58
C LYS A 46 17.26 3.14 -1.38
N SER A 47 15.96 3.41 -1.27
CA SER A 47 15.13 2.88 -0.18
C SER A 47 15.03 1.35 -0.20
N ILE A 48 14.88 0.74 -1.38
CA ILE A 48 14.87 -0.73 -1.53
C ILE A 48 16.20 -1.34 -1.10
N ARG A 49 17.33 -0.75 -1.47
CA ARG A 49 18.66 -1.25 -1.03
C ARG A 49 18.85 -1.16 0.49
N ILE A 50 18.43 -0.05 1.09
CA ILE A 50 18.46 0.13 2.54
C ILE A 50 17.59 -0.94 3.20
N LYS A 51 16.35 -1.13 2.73
CA LYS A 51 15.40 -2.11 3.26
C LYS A 51 15.95 -3.54 3.14
N ASN A 52 16.46 -3.94 1.99
CA ASN A 52 17.05 -5.27 1.79
C ASN A 52 18.27 -5.52 2.70
N THR A 53 19.12 -4.51 2.89
CA THR A 53 20.24 -4.61 3.85
C THR A 53 19.73 -4.73 5.28
N LEU A 54 18.71 -3.98 5.63
CA LEU A 54 18.09 -4.01 6.95
C LEU A 54 17.49 -5.40 7.25
N ASP A 55 16.76 -6.02 6.32
CA ASP A 55 16.23 -7.38 6.47
C ASP A 55 17.35 -8.41 6.69
N TYR A 56 18.43 -8.33 5.89
CA TYR A 56 19.58 -9.22 6.01
C TYR A 56 20.24 -9.11 7.39
N PHE A 57 20.47 -7.89 7.88
CA PHE A 57 21.07 -7.69 9.19
C PHE A 57 20.13 -8.05 10.34
N GLU A 58 18.82 -7.97 10.13
CA GLU A 58 17.87 -8.45 11.11
C GLU A 58 18.00 -9.96 11.32
N GLU A 59 18.04 -10.75 10.25
CA GLU A 59 18.24 -12.19 10.34
C GLU A 59 19.61 -12.54 10.97
N LEU A 60 20.66 -11.83 10.55
CA LEU A 60 22.01 -12.03 11.09
C LEU A 60 22.08 -11.75 12.60
N THR A 61 21.39 -10.71 13.06
CA THR A 61 21.37 -10.31 14.48
C THR A 61 20.74 -11.35 15.39
N ARG A 62 19.80 -12.15 14.87
CA ARG A 62 19.22 -13.27 15.63
C ARG A 62 20.23 -14.38 15.90
N ALA A 63 21.19 -14.57 14.99
CA ALA A 63 22.27 -15.54 15.15
C ALA A 63 23.46 -14.97 15.93
N GLU A 64 23.83 -13.72 15.64
CA GLU A 64 25.05 -13.06 16.14
C GLU A 64 24.73 -11.63 16.61
N PRO A 65 24.12 -11.45 17.81
CA PRO A 65 23.80 -10.13 18.32
C PRO A 65 25.07 -9.35 18.62
N SER A 66 25.14 -8.11 18.12
CA SER A 66 26.29 -7.23 18.34
C SER A 66 25.90 -5.76 18.24
N TRP A 67 26.69 -4.89 18.90
CA TRP A 67 26.54 -3.43 18.79
C TRP A 67 26.71 -2.94 17.36
N ARG A 68 27.53 -3.62 16.56
CA ARG A 68 27.71 -3.32 15.14
C ARG A 68 26.41 -3.57 14.36
N SER A 69 25.75 -4.71 14.59
CA SER A 69 24.49 -5.05 13.92
C SER A 69 23.37 -4.07 14.33
N LEU A 70 23.29 -3.71 15.61
CA LEU A 70 22.35 -2.68 16.08
C LEU A 70 22.59 -1.33 15.40
N ALA A 71 23.85 -0.88 15.31
CA ALA A 71 24.19 0.37 14.65
C ALA A 71 23.71 0.39 13.18
N ILE A 72 23.88 -0.73 12.46
CA ILE A 72 23.39 -0.85 11.09
C ILE A 72 21.87 -0.74 11.05
N LEU A 73 21.15 -1.52 11.88
CA LEU A 73 19.69 -1.51 11.93
C LEU A 73 19.15 -0.10 12.22
N MET A 74 19.64 0.57 13.27
CA MET A 74 19.18 1.91 13.66
C MET A 74 19.46 2.96 12.58
N ASN A 75 20.68 2.95 12.00
CA ASN A 75 21.01 3.87 10.93
C ASN A 75 20.19 3.59 9.67
N CYS A 76 19.95 2.32 9.30
CA CYS A 76 19.09 1.97 8.17
C CYS A 76 17.64 2.45 8.37
N GLU A 77 17.04 2.27 9.55
CA GLU A 77 15.69 2.78 9.84
C GLU A 77 15.62 4.30 9.67
N TYR A 78 16.64 5.01 10.18
CA TYR A 78 16.73 6.47 10.02
C TYR A 78 16.93 6.88 8.56
N GLN A 79 17.78 6.18 7.81
CA GLN A 79 17.98 6.44 6.38
C GLN A 79 16.70 6.22 5.58
N LEU A 80 15.98 5.13 5.87
CA LEU A 80 14.74 4.77 5.19
C LEU A 80 13.66 5.83 5.43
N TRP A 81 13.54 6.31 6.67
CA TRP A 81 12.66 7.44 6.99
C TRP A 81 13.08 8.71 6.26
N ARG A 82 14.35 9.11 6.37
CA ARG A 82 14.86 10.36 5.80
C ARG A 82 14.69 10.44 4.30
N VAL A 83 14.97 9.37 3.56
CA VAL A 83 14.80 9.33 2.09
C VAL A 83 13.34 9.55 1.69
N ASN A 84 12.39 9.29 2.59
CA ASN A 84 10.96 9.40 2.36
C ASN A 84 10.30 10.45 3.27
N GLU A 85 11.06 11.38 3.86
CA GLU A 85 10.54 12.35 4.86
C GLU A 85 9.53 13.34 4.27
N ASP A 86 9.68 13.66 2.97
CA ASP A 86 8.79 14.55 2.23
C ASP A 86 7.48 13.87 1.80
N ILE A 87 7.37 12.55 1.95
CA ILE A 87 6.18 11.78 1.59
C ILE A 87 5.23 11.78 2.80
N LEU A 88 3.95 12.12 2.55
CA LEU A 88 2.92 12.00 3.58
C LEU A 88 2.93 10.58 4.15
N LEU A 89 2.91 10.46 5.48
CA LEU A 89 3.16 9.18 6.14
C LEU A 89 2.21 8.05 5.66
N LYS A 90 0.93 8.39 5.43
CA LYS A 90 -0.05 7.44 4.88
C LYS A 90 0.33 6.90 3.49
N LEU A 91 1.04 7.67 2.68
CA LEU A 91 1.51 7.30 1.34
C LEU A 91 2.94 6.74 1.36
N ASN A 92 3.55 6.57 2.53
CA ASN A 92 4.93 6.11 2.63
C ASN A 92 5.01 4.61 2.30
N PRO A 93 5.78 4.20 1.27
CA PRO A 93 5.82 2.81 0.83
C PRO A 93 6.43 1.84 1.86
N PHE A 94 7.06 2.35 2.92
CA PHE A 94 7.67 1.56 3.99
C PHE A 94 6.89 1.63 5.31
N LEU A 95 5.69 2.20 5.33
CA LEU A 95 4.86 2.23 6.53
C LEU A 95 4.50 0.83 7.02
N SER A 96 4.17 -0.10 6.11
CA SER A 96 3.87 -1.50 6.45
C SER A 96 5.06 -2.17 7.13
N HIS A 97 6.28 -1.97 6.61
CA HIS A 97 7.51 -2.48 7.22
C HIS A 97 7.67 -2.04 8.68
N TRP A 98 7.48 -0.75 8.98
CA TRP A 98 7.61 -0.26 10.35
C TRP A 98 6.51 -0.79 11.28
N VAL A 99 5.27 -0.87 10.80
CA VAL A 99 4.15 -1.43 11.56
C VAL A 99 4.39 -2.91 11.86
N GLU A 100 4.77 -3.71 10.87
CA GLU A 100 5.10 -5.14 11.02
C GLU A 100 6.26 -5.35 11.99
N ALA A 101 7.32 -4.53 11.88
CA ALA A 101 8.46 -4.60 12.79
C ALA A 101 8.03 -4.34 14.24
N ILE A 102 7.18 -3.33 14.50
CA ILE A 102 6.66 -3.05 15.84
C ILE A 102 5.79 -4.20 16.36
N GLN A 103 4.88 -4.74 15.54
CA GLN A 103 4.00 -5.85 15.93
C GLN A 103 4.80 -7.11 16.27
N ARG A 104 5.71 -7.50 15.38
CA ARG A 104 6.49 -8.74 15.48
C ARG A 104 7.50 -8.69 16.62
N LEU A 105 8.25 -7.60 16.74
CA LEU A 105 9.31 -7.48 17.76
C LEU A 105 8.75 -7.06 19.12
N GLY A 106 7.68 -6.26 19.16
CA GLY A 106 7.04 -5.80 20.40
C GLY A 106 6.23 -6.88 21.13
N SER A 107 5.87 -7.98 20.45
CA SER A 107 5.12 -9.09 21.07
C SER A 107 5.96 -9.93 22.06
N HIS A 108 7.27 -9.71 22.13
CA HIS A 108 8.20 -10.48 22.97
C HIS A 108 8.24 -10.07 24.45
N ASP A 109 7.45 -9.07 24.87
CA ASP A 109 7.44 -8.51 26.24
C ASP A 109 7.02 -9.48 27.36
N THR A 110 6.66 -10.73 27.06
CA THR A 110 6.13 -11.67 28.06
C THR A 110 7.08 -12.76 28.54
N LEU A 111 8.29 -12.93 27.97
CA LEU A 111 9.10 -14.13 28.23
C LEU A 111 10.57 -13.94 28.63
N ALA A 112 11.09 -12.72 28.72
CA ALA A 112 12.52 -12.50 28.95
C ALA A 112 12.82 -11.77 30.28
N ALA A 113 12.56 -12.44 31.40
CA ALA A 113 13.19 -12.12 32.67
C ALA A 113 14.13 -13.29 33.03
N GLU A 114 15.38 -12.97 33.39
CA GLU A 114 16.41 -13.89 33.93
C GLU A 114 17.38 -14.53 32.91
N SER A 115 18.10 -13.72 32.14
CA SER A 115 19.45 -14.12 31.68
C SER A 115 20.48 -13.07 32.07
N SER A 116 21.20 -13.34 33.16
CA SER A 116 22.36 -12.57 33.61
C SER A 116 23.53 -12.78 32.65
N HIS A 117 23.49 -12.09 31.51
CA HIS A 117 24.60 -12.04 30.57
C HIS A 117 25.74 -11.13 31.08
N PRO A 118 26.99 -11.39 30.67
CA PRO A 118 28.11 -10.51 30.97
C PRO A 118 27.86 -9.10 30.44
N LYS A 119 28.12 -8.08 31.27
CA LYS A 119 27.80 -6.64 31.07
C LYS A 119 28.27 -5.97 29.76
N GLU A 120 29.01 -6.66 28.90
CA GLU A 120 29.57 -6.06 27.67
C GLU A 120 28.87 -6.51 26.38
N ALA A 121 28.13 -7.63 26.40
CA ALA A 121 27.45 -8.15 25.21
C ALA A 121 25.97 -7.75 25.21
N ILE A 122 25.52 -7.14 24.10
CA ILE A 122 24.11 -6.83 23.88
C ILE A 122 23.35 -8.10 23.47
N SER A 123 22.19 -8.32 24.05
CA SER A 123 21.30 -9.44 23.72
C SER A 123 20.43 -9.14 22.51
N THR A 124 19.93 -10.18 21.84
CA THR A 124 18.96 -10.02 20.74
C THR A 124 17.70 -9.27 21.19
N TYR A 125 17.23 -9.54 22.42
CA TYR A 125 16.08 -8.85 23.01
C TYR A 125 16.32 -7.34 23.17
N GLU A 126 17.50 -6.94 23.67
CA GLU A 126 17.86 -5.51 23.78
C GLU A 126 17.94 -4.85 22.40
N ILE A 127 18.45 -5.56 21.37
CA ILE A 127 18.48 -5.03 19.99
C ILE A 127 17.08 -4.83 19.45
N ASP A 128 16.21 -5.85 19.56
CA ASP A 128 14.83 -5.79 19.07
C ASP A 128 14.05 -4.68 19.78
N THR A 129 14.20 -4.58 21.10
CA THR A 129 13.56 -3.55 21.92
C THR A 129 14.06 -2.15 21.55
N ALA A 130 15.38 -1.94 21.49
CA ALA A 130 15.96 -0.66 21.10
C ALA A 130 15.51 -0.25 19.69
N ARG A 131 15.45 -1.20 18.76
CA ARG A 131 14.96 -0.96 17.40
C ARG A 131 13.48 -0.57 17.37
N VAL A 132 12.61 -1.27 18.08
CA VAL A 132 11.18 -0.91 18.16
C VAL A 132 11.00 0.50 18.73
N LEU A 133 11.70 0.82 19.82
CA LEU A 133 11.65 2.14 20.44
C LEU A 133 12.16 3.22 19.47
N TRP A 134 13.19 2.90 18.68
CA TRP A 134 13.69 3.81 17.65
C TRP A 134 12.70 4.03 16.51
N ILE A 135 12.11 2.98 15.95
CA ILE A 135 11.07 3.10 14.90
C ILE A 135 9.91 3.95 15.40
N LYS A 136 9.44 3.71 16.62
CA LYS A 136 8.35 4.48 17.24
C LYS A 136 8.72 5.97 17.38
N THR A 137 9.96 6.27 17.76
CA THR A 137 10.51 7.63 17.86
C THR A 137 10.53 8.32 16.49
N VAL A 138 10.99 7.61 15.46
CA VAL A 138 11.05 8.10 14.08
C VAL A 138 9.65 8.39 13.53
N LEU A 139 8.68 7.50 13.75
CA LEU A 139 7.29 7.70 13.32
C LEU A 139 6.60 8.89 14.01
N HIS A 140 6.94 9.18 15.27
CA HIS A 140 6.39 10.34 15.99
C HIS A 140 6.93 11.69 15.50
N SER A 141 8.06 11.72 14.78
CA SER A 141 8.69 12.85 14.05
C SER A 141 8.96 14.17 14.78
N ARG A 142 8.33 14.45 15.92
CA ARG A 142 8.36 15.78 16.57
C ARG A 142 9.70 16.17 17.16
N ASP A 143 10.60 15.21 17.39
CA ASP A 143 11.87 15.50 18.05
C ASP A 143 13.00 14.53 17.68
N ILE A 144 13.08 14.11 16.41
CA ILE A 144 14.21 13.26 15.96
C ILE A 144 15.54 14.01 16.12
N GLY A 145 15.52 15.34 15.97
CA GLY A 145 16.69 16.21 16.01
C GLY A 145 17.55 16.06 17.27
N GLN A 146 16.95 15.85 18.45
CA GLN A 146 17.68 15.69 19.70
C GLN A 146 18.52 14.40 19.74
N TYR A 147 18.07 13.35 19.03
CA TYR A 147 18.74 12.05 19.01
C TYR A 147 19.83 11.95 17.95
N LEU A 148 19.84 12.85 16.96
CA LEU A 148 20.80 12.79 15.85
C LEU A 148 22.25 13.02 16.28
N ALA A 149 22.47 13.72 17.40
CA ALA A 149 23.80 13.92 17.96
C ALA A 149 24.33 12.68 18.71
N SER A 150 23.43 11.80 19.17
CA SER A 150 23.77 10.59 19.90
C SER A 150 24.35 9.51 18.99
N THR A 151 25.20 8.67 19.56
CA THR A 151 25.65 7.43 18.92
C THR A 151 24.59 6.33 19.05
N PRO A 152 24.58 5.29 18.17
CA PRO A 152 23.67 4.15 18.31
C PRO A 152 23.70 3.50 19.70
N VAL A 153 24.88 3.39 20.32
CA VAL A 153 25.03 2.82 21.67
C VAL A 153 24.34 3.71 22.70
N GLU A 154 24.65 5.00 22.72
CA GLU A 154 24.07 5.95 23.67
C GLU A 154 22.55 6.05 23.51
N LEU A 155 22.08 6.10 22.26
CA LEU A 155 20.66 6.17 21.94
C LEU A 155 19.93 4.89 22.37
N ALA A 156 20.49 3.72 22.09
CA ALA A 156 19.91 2.46 22.53
C ALA A 156 19.83 2.36 24.05
N SER A 157 20.91 2.72 24.77
CA SER A 157 20.88 2.78 26.24
C SER A 157 19.82 3.76 26.74
N GLU A 158 19.72 4.96 26.16
CA GLU A 158 18.71 5.95 26.54
C GLU A 158 17.28 5.44 26.30
N LEU A 159 17.03 4.81 25.15
CA LEU A 159 15.72 4.25 24.81
C LEU A 159 15.37 3.08 25.74
N LEU A 160 16.29 2.17 26.00
CA LEU A 160 16.07 1.01 26.88
C LEU A 160 15.82 1.45 28.33
N ASP A 161 16.56 2.46 28.82
CA ASP A 161 16.42 2.93 30.21
C ASP A 161 15.15 3.74 30.44
N ARG A 162 14.77 4.60 29.48
CA ARG A 162 13.64 5.52 29.64
C ARG A 162 12.33 5.00 29.05
N GLY A 163 12.42 4.05 28.11
CA GLY A 163 11.31 3.71 27.22
C GLY A 163 10.87 4.90 26.37
N ILE A 164 9.65 4.83 25.83
CA ILE A 164 9.01 5.98 25.19
C ILE A 164 8.18 6.70 26.23
N SER A 165 8.37 8.01 26.34
CA SER A 165 7.68 8.85 27.33
C SER A 165 6.18 8.98 27.06
N GLU A 166 5.75 8.83 25.81
CA GLU A 166 4.36 8.93 25.37
C GLU A 166 3.80 7.57 24.92
N PRO A 167 2.51 7.28 25.14
CA PRO A 167 1.89 6.07 24.63
C PRO A 167 1.92 6.08 23.09
N PHE A 168 2.51 5.04 22.51
CA PHE A 168 2.56 4.87 21.06
C PHE A 168 1.27 4.20 20.58
N ASP A 169 0.39 4.96 19.92
CA ASP A 169 -0.81 4.40 19.29
C ASP A 169 -0.49 3.77 17.94
N LEU A 170 -0.21 2.46 17.96
CA LEU A 170 0.02 1.67 16.75
C LEU A 170 -1.24 1.61 15.86
N GLN A 171 -2.44 1.69 16.44
CA GLN A 171 -3.68 1.52 15.70
C GLN A 171 -3.90 2.64 14.69
N SER A 172 -3.46 3.86 15.00
CA SER A 172 -3.48 4.98 14.05
C SER A 172 -2.71 4.68 12.76
N TYR A 173 -1.56 3.98 12.84
CA TYR A 173 -0.77 3.61 11.66
C TYR A 173 -1.34 2.40 10.93
N VAL A 174 -1.94 1.45 11.66
CA VAL A 174 -2.68 0.32 11.07
C VAL A 174 -3.85 0.83 10.24
N ARG A 175 -4.64 1.77 10.77
CA ARG A 175 -5.75 2.40 10.02
C ARG A 175 -5.28 3.08 8.74
N MET A 176 -4.13 3.77 8.77
CA MET A 176 -3.57 4.33 7.53
C MET A 176 -3.28 3.26 6.47
N LEU A 177 -2.80 2.09 6.87
CA LEU A 177 -2.55 0.97 5.97
C LEU A 177 -3.84 0.30 5.48
N GLU A 178 -4.87 0.23 6.32
CA GLU A 178 -6.21 -0.25 5.97
C GLU A 178 -6.89 0.69 4.96
N ASP A 179 -6.77 2.01 5.18
CA ASP A 179 -7.33 3.04 4.30
C ASP A 179 -6.69 3.00 2.90
N GLU A 180 -5.39 2.72 2.81
CA GLU A 180 -4.67 2.55 1.55
C GLU A 180 -4.85 1.13 0.93
N GLY A 181 -5.63 0.25 1.57
CA GLY A 181 -5.91 -1.10 1.10
C GLY A 181 -4.70 -2.04 1.14
N ILE A 182 -3.70 -1.73 1.95
CA ILE A 182 -2.53 -2.58 2.20
C ILE A 182 -2.89 -3.66 3.24
N TYR A 183 -3.68 -3.30 4.25
CA TYR A 183 -4.19 -4.20 5.28
C TYR A 183 -5.71 -4.44 5.12
N GLU A 184 -6.17 -5.60 5.56
CA GLU A 184 -7.60 -5.88 5.75
C GLU A 184 -8.13 -5.04 6.93
N LYS A 185 -9.33 -4.45 6.77
CA LYS A 185 -9.93 -3.59 7.80
C LYS A 185 -10.21 -4.40 9.07
N THR A 186 -9.62 -3.98 10.19
CA THR A 186 -9.93 -4.51 11.51
C THR A 186 -11.40 -4.19 11.82
N PRO A 187 -12.24 -5.18 12.19
CA PRO A 187 -13.63 -4.93 12.55
C PRO A 187 -13.70 -3.89 13.66
N GLU A 188 -14.37 -2.76 13.42
CA GLU A 188 -14.53 -1.76 14.47
C GLU A 188 -15.30 -2.39 15.65
N PRO A 189 -14.80 -2.27 16.89
CA PRO A 189 -15.53 -2.76 18.04
C PRO A 189 -16.85 -2.00 18.10
N GLU A 190 -17.97 -2.72 17.93
CA GLU A 190 -19.32 -2.19 17.96
C GLU A 190 -19.46 -1.23 19.14
N SER A 191 -19.49 0.07 18.83
CA SER A 191 -19.56 1.11 19.84
C SER A 191 -20.90 0.96 20.54
N THR A 192 -20.86 0.43 21.76
CA THR A 192 -21.99 0.23 22.66
C THR A 192 -22.57 1.60 23.01
N THR A 193 -23.42 2.10 22.12
CA THR A 193 -24.18 3.34 22.29
C THR A 193 -25.22 3.09 23.38
N SER A 194 -24.77 3.26 24.63
CA SER A 194 -25.60 3.19 25.82
C SER A 194 -26.20 4.58 26.07
N LEU A 195 -27.26 4.89 25.33
CA LEU A 195 -28.18 5.96 25.71
C LEU A 195 -29.05 5.48 26.87
N SER A 196 -28.86 6.14 28.01
CA SER A 196 -29.66 6.02 29.21
C SER A 196 -31.15 6.22 28.92
N THR A 197 -31.98 5.25 29.30
CA THR A 197 -33.38 5.52 29.65
C THR A 197 -33.62 5.05 31.08
N ARG A 198 -33.67 6.02 31.98
CA ARG A 198 -34.10 5.89 33.36
C ARG A 198 -35.63 5.74 33.33
N SER A 199 -36.14 4.56 33.67
CA SER A 199 -37.55 4.39 34.07
C SER A 199 -37.66 3.33 35.16
N GLU A 200 -38.35 3.72 36.22
CA GLU A 200 -38.67 2.92 37.40
C GLU A 200 -39.79 1.91 37.11
N ALA A 201 -39.78 0.84 37.91
CA ALA A 201 -40.90 0.03 38.37
C ALA A 201 -41.67 -0.90 37.41
N ASP A 202 -41.68 -2.16 37.85
CA ASP A 202 -42.77 -3.15 37.76
C ASP A 202 -43.25 -3.68 36.40
N GLY A 203 -43.18 -5.01 36.25
CA GLY A 203 -44.20 -5.75 35.50
C GLY A 203 -43.68 -6.91 34.66
N HIS A 204 -44.07 -8.12 35.05
CA HIS A 204 -44.01 -9.37 34.28
C HIS A 204 -44.41 -9.26 32.80
N SER A 205 -43.70 -10.01 31.94
CA SER A 205 -44.19 -10.91 30.86
C SER A 205 -43.04 -11.07 29.85
N ASP A 206 -42.31 -12.19 29.83
CA ASP A 206 -42.61 -13.35 28.99
C ASP A 206 -43.29 -13.00 27.65
N GLN A 207 -42.48 -12.75 26.61
CA GLN A 207 -42.79 -13.08 25.20
C GLN A 207 -41.57 -12.82 24.30
N GLY A 208 -41.31 -13.78 23.42
CA GLY A 208 -40.05 -13.94 22.70
C GLY A 208 -39.69 -12.82 21.73
N HIS A 209 -38.46 -12.35 21.85
CA HIS A 209 -37.77 -11.60 20.81
C HIS A 209 -36.85 -12.53 20.01
N LYS A 210 -37.21 -12.68 18.73
CA LYS A 210 -36.41 -13.32 17.69
C LYS A 210 -35.04 -12.66 17.64
N LYS A 211 -33.99 -13.48 17.79
CA LYS A 211 -32.60 -13.18 17.40
C LYS A 211 -32.60 -12.61 15.98
N ALA A 212 -32.35 -11.31 15.86
CA ALA A 212 -31.82 -10.75 14.62
C ALA A 212 -30.36 -11.21 14.55
N THR A 213 -30.09 -12.15 13.66
CA THR A 213 -28.75 -12.53 13.25
C THR A 213 -28.23 -11.41 12.36
N ASP A 214 -27.42 -10.51 12.93
CA ASP A 214 -26.62 -9.57 12.14
C ASP A 214 -25.69 -10.39 11.25
N ARG A 215 -25.96 -10.31 9.95
CA ARG A 215 -25.11 -10.87 8.92
C ARG A 215 -24.01 -9.85 8.68
N ASP A 216 -22.89 -10.08 9.34
CA ASP A 216 -21.60 -9.52 9.01
C ASP A 216 -21.23 -9.98 7.59
N HIS A 217 -21.74 -9.28 6.59
CA HIS A 217 -21.42 -9.52 5.18
C HIS A 217 -20.04 -8.91 4.94
N SER A 218 -19.03 -9.77 4.88
CA SER A 218 -17.68 -9.38 4.50
C SER A 218 -17.71 -8.72 3.12
N PHE A 219 -17.00 -7.61 2.95
CA PHE A 219 -16.82 -6.93 1.66
C PHE A 219 -16.35 -7.88 0.55
N ASP A 220 -15.54 -8.89 0.92
CA ASP A 220 -15.10 -9.93 -0.01
C ASP A 220 -16.25 -10.83 -0.48
N ASP A 221 -17.23 -11.10 0.38
CA ASP A 221 -18.42 -11.86 0.02
C ASP A 221 -19.31 -11.05 -0.93
N ASP A 222 -19.39 -9.73 -0.76
CA ASP A 222 -20.13 -8.85 -1.68
C ASP A 222 -19.48 -8.83 -3.07
N ILE A 223 -18.15 -8.67 -3.15
CA ILE A 223 -17.42 -8.73 -4.43
C ILE A 223 -17.58 -10.10 -5.09
N ARG A 224 -17.49 -11.18 -4.33
CA ARG A 224 -17.67 -12.54 -4.85
C ARG A 224 -19.09 -12.74 -5.36
N GLN A 225 -20.09 -12.27 -4.62
CA GLN A 225 -21.49 -12.35 -5.02
C GLN A 225 -21.77 -11.52 -6.28
N GLU A 226 -21.16 -10.35 -6.41
CA GLU A 226 -21.26 -9.52 -7.62
C GLU A 226 -20.63 -10.24 -8.82
N LYS A 227 -19.41 -10.78 -8.70
CA LYS A 227 -18.75 -11.56 -9.75
C LYS A 227 -19.57 -12.78 -10.18
N GLU A 228 -20.14 -13.50 -9.22
CA GLU A 228 -21.03 -14.64 -9.48
C GLU A 228 -22.33 -14.20 -10.18
N SER A 229 -22.88 -13.04 -9.81
CA SER A 229 -24.04 -12.45 -10.47
C SER A 229 -23.75 -12.10 -11.92
N ILE A 230 -22.60 -11.48 -12.20
CA ILE A 230 -22.17 -11.16 -13.57
C ILE A 230 -21.99 -12.45 -14.38
N LEU A 231 -21.33 -13.46 -13.83
CA LEU A 231 -21.14 -14.77 -14.48
C LEU A 231 -22.48 -15.46 -14.81
N ARG A 232 -23.47 -15.34 -13.94
CA ARG A 232 -24.84 -15.81 -14.19
C ARG A 232 -25.50 -14.99 -15.29
N ASN A 233 -25.40 -13.66 -15.24
CA ASN A 233 -25.97 -12.75 -16.23
C ASN A 233 -25.35 -12.97 -17.62
N ILE A 234 -24.06 -13.32 -17.74
CA ILE A 234 -23.45 -13.67 -19.04
C ILE A 234 -24.20 -14.84 -19.71
N LYS A 235 -24.69 -15.80 -18.91
CA LYS A 235 -25.43 -16.98 -19.41
C LYS A 235 -26.89 -16.69 -19.70
N GLU A 236 -27.53 -15.90 -18.83
CA GLU A 236 -28.98 -15.72 -18.83
C GLU A 236 -29.43 -14.43 -19.53
N GLN A 237 -28.66 -13.35 -19.41
CA GLN A 237 -28.96 -11.98 -19.85
C GLN A 237 -27.69 -11.25 -20.32
N PRO A 238 -27.15 -11.61 -21.51
CA PRO A 238 -25.84 -11.13 -21.95
C PRO A 238 -25.75 -9.59 -22.06
N GLU A 239 -26.83 -8.91 -22.46
CA GLU A 239 -26.87 -7.44 -22.54
C GLU A 239 -26.68 -6.78 -21.17
N THR A 240 -27.32 -7.32 -20.13
CA THR A 240 -27.16 -6.84 -18.75
C THR A 240 -25.72 -7.05 -18.29
N ALA A 241 -25.14 -8.22 -18.58
CA ALA A 241 -23.75 -8.50 -18.23
C ALA A 241 -22.76 -7.58 -18.96
N ILE A 242 -22.99 -7.25 -20.24
CA ILE A 242 -22.15 -6.28 -20.96
C ILE A 242 -22.20 -4.92 -20.27
N PHE A 243 -23.39 -4.46 -19.87
CA PHE A 243 -23.53 -3.22 -19.11
C PHE A 243 -22.76 -3.27 -17.78
N GLU A 244 -22.90 -4.35 -17.01
CA GLU A 244 -22.19 -4.53 -15.73
C GLU A 244 -20.67 -4.56 -15.94
N LEU A 245 -20.18 -5.35 -16.90
CA LEU A 245 -18.74 -5.49 -17.21
C LEU A 245 -18.10 -4.15 -17.62
N THR A 246 -18.81 -3.32 -18.38
CA THR A 246 -18.29 -2.03 -18.86
C THR A 246 -18.22 -0.95 -17.78
N HIS A 247 -18.92 -1.15 -16.66
CA HIS A 247 -18.98 -0.20 -15.53
C HIS A 247 -18.21 -0.68 -14.30
N LEU A 248 -17.45 -1.78 -14.41
CA LEU A 248 -16.65 -2.29 -13.32
C LEU A 248 -15.62 -1.25 -12.82
N PRO A 249 -15.37 -1.17 -11.51
CA PRO A 249 -14.33 -0.28 -10.96
C PRO A 249 -12.93 -0.58 -11.51
N ILE A 250 -12.09 0.46 -11.61
CA ILE A 250 -10.71 0.36 -12.11
C ILE A 250 -9.78 -0.05 -10.95
N ASN A 251 -9.99 -1.24 -10.39
CA ASN A 251 -9.14 -1.81 -9.34
C ASN A 251 -8.61 -3.19 -9.75
N ILE A 252 -7.58 -3.67 -9.06
CA ILE A 252 -6.87 -4.91 -9.42
C ILE A 252 -7.84 -6.10 -9.44
N THR A 253 -8.78 -6.17 -8.49
CA THR A 253 -9.73 -7.28 -8.31
C THR A 253 -10.68 -7.47 -9.49
N TYR A 254 -11.19 -6.38 -10.08
CA TYR A 254 -12.06 -6.46 -11.26
C TYR A 254 -11.27 -6.55 -12.57
N LEU A 255 -10.08 -5.94 -12.65
CA LEU A 255 -9.20 -6.07 -13.82
C LEU A 255 -8.70 -7.51 -13.99
N ASP A 256 -8.38 -8.20 -12.90
CA ASP A 256 -8.03 -9.62 -12.93
C ASP A 256 -9.22 -10.47 -13.37
N PHE A 257 -10.41 -10.23 -12.78
CA PHE A 257 -11.64 -10.90 -13.19
C PHE A 257 -11.94 -10.74 -14.69
N LEU A 258 -11.85 -9.51 -15.21
CA LEU A 258 -12.04 -9.24 -16.63
C LEU A 258 -10.97 -9.94 -17.48
N THR A 259 -9.71 -9.94 -17.04
CA THR A 259 -8.62 -10.68 -17.72
C THR A 259 -8.90 -12.19 -17.76
N THR A 260 -9.40 -12.79 -16.67
CA THR A 260 -9.78 -14.20 -16.61
C THR A 260 -10.92 -14.50 -17.57
N LEU A 261 -11.97 -13.67 -17.62
CA LEU A 261 -13.09 -13.87 -18.53
C LEU A 261 -12.65 -13.94 -20.00
N LEU A 262 -11.72 -13.07 -20.38
CA LEU A 262 -11.20 -13.00 -21.75
C LEU A 262 -10.23 -14.16 -22.03
N ALA A 263 -9.32 -14.47 -21.10
CA ALA A 263 -8.36 -15.56 -21.27
C ALA A 263 -9.04 -16.93 -21.37
N ASP A 264 -10.14 -17.13 -20.64
CA ASP A 264 -10.93 -18.36 -20.66
C ASP A 264 -11.92 -18.43 -21.85
N HIS A 265 -11.94 -17.40 -22.71
CA HIS A 265 -12.90 -17.22 -23.79
C HIS A 265 -14.36 -17.34 -23.32
N THR A 266 -14.66 -16.87 -22.10
CA THR A 266 -16.00 -16.98 -21.51
C THR A 266 -17.00 -16.12 -22.27
N LEU A 267 -16.60 -14.92 -22.71
CA LEU A 267 -17.49 -14.02 -23.45
C LEU A 267 -17.86 -14.61 -24.82
N GLU A 268 -16.87 -15.13 -25.55
CA GLU A 268 -17.04 -15.71 -26.88
C GLU A 268 -17.93 -16.97 -26.84
N LYS A 269 -17.78 -17.80 -25.79
CA LYS A 269 -18.68 -18.96 -25.55
C LYS A 269 -20.15 -18.56 -25.46
N HIS A 270 -20.43 -17.33 -25.07
CA HIS A 270 -21.77 -16.76 -24.97
C HIS A 270 -22.11 -15.79 -26.11
N SER A 271 -21.36 -15.82 -27.22
CA SER A 271 -21.57 -14.98 -28.40
C SER A 271 -21.45 -13.46 -28.11
N ILE A 272 -20.69 -13.09 -27.09
CA ILE A 272 -20.36 -11.71 -26.77
C ILE A 272 -19.00 -11.38 -27.41
N ASP A 273 -18.92 -10.28 -28.16
CA ASP A 273 -17.67 -9.80 -28.75
C ASP A 273 -16.77 -9.17 -27.67
N PRO A 274 -15.62 -9.79 -27.32
CA PRO A 274 -14.73 -9.28 -26.30
C PRO A 274 -14.15 -7.91 -26.65
N ALA A 275 -13.85 -7.67 -27.93
CA ALA A 275 -13.27 -6.42 -28.39
C ALA A 275 -14.20 -5.24 -28.09
N HIS A 276 -15.50 -5.42 -28.35
CA HIS A 276 -16.51 -4.42 -28.07
C HIS A 276 -16.62 -4.09 -26.57
N VAL A 277 -16.66 -5.11 -25.72
CA VAL A 277 -16.75 -4.94 -24.25
C VAL A 277 -15.53 -4.22 -23.71
N ILE A 278 -14.33 -4.58 -24.15
CA ILE A 278 -13.08 -3.97 -23.67
C ILE A 278 -12.95 -2.52 -24.12
N THR A 279 -13.30 -2.23 -25.37
CA THR A 279 -13.33 -0.86 -25.88
C THR A 279 -14.28 0.02 -25.06
N GLN A 280 -15.49 -0.48 -24.77
CA GLN A 280 -16.46 0.24 -23.95
C GLN A 280 -16.01 0.41 -22.49
N TYR A 281 -15.40 -0.62 -21.91
CA TYR A 281 -14.82 -0.56 -20.57
C TYR A 281 -13.74 0.52 -20.48
N ILE A 282 -12.77 0.52 -21.41
CA ILE A 282 -11.69 1.53 -21.43
C ILE A 282 -12.28 2.93 -21.58
N GLN A 283 -13.24 3.12 -22.49
CA GLN A 283 -13.92 4.40 -22.69
C GLN A 283 -14.68 4.87 -21.44
N HIS A 284 -15.36 3.96 -20.74
CA HIS A 284 -16.00 4.27 -19.47
C HIS A 284 -14.98 4.64 -18.39
N ALA A 285 -13.92 3.83 -18.25
CA ALA A 285 -12.82 4.04 -17.32
C ALA A 285 -12.17 5.42 -17.52
N LEU A 286 -11.90 5.83 -18.77
CA LEU A 286 -11.33 7.15 -19.07
C LEU A 286 -12.22 8.31 -18.65
N ARG A 287 -13.55 8.19 -18.83
CA ARG A 287 -14.52 9.19 -18.36
C ARG A 287 -14.56 9.26 -16.83
N THR A 288 -14.45 8.11 -16.16
CA THR A 288 -14.39 8.03 -14.69
C THR A 288 -13.13 8.68 -14.16
N ILE A 289 -11.97 8.40 -14.77
CA ILE A 289 -10.69 9.03 -14.42
C ILE A 289 -10.73 10.55 -14.68
N GLU A 290 -11.31 11.00 -15.78
CA GLU A 290 -11.43 12.43 -16.07
C GLU A 290 -12.20 13.17 -14.96
N ARG A 291 -13.28 12.56 -14.46
CA ARG A 291 -14.08 13.11 -13.35
C ARG A 291 -13.31 13.21 -12.03
N MET A 292 -12.20 12.49 -11.87
CA MET A 292 -11.35 12.59 -10.68
C MET A 292 -10.53 13.88 -10.64
N GLU A 293 -10.46 14.69 -11.70
CA GLU A 293 -9.62 15.91 -11.71
C GLU A 293 -10.04 16.92 -10.64
N LYS A 294 -11.35 17.04 -10.39
CA LYS A 294 -11.91 17.99 -9.42
C LYS A 294 -12.92 17.27 -8.54
N PRO A 295 -12.89 17.50 -7.21
CA PRO A 295 -13.95 17.03 -6.34
C PRO A 295 -15.30 17.59 -6.83
N PRO A 296 -16.40 16.82 -6.69
CA PRO A 296 -17.73 17.31 -6.98
C PRO A 296 -17.91 18.60 -6.19
N SER A 297 -18.35 19.65 -6.89
CA SER A 297 -18.63 20.91 -6.22
C SER A 297 -19.60 20.62 -5.07
N PRO A 298 -19.32 21.11 -3.85
CA PRO A 298 -20.22 20.87 -2.74
C PRO A 298 -21.63 21.33 -3.17
N PRO A 299 -22.67 20.51 -2.95
CA PRO A 299 -24.02 20.84 -3.38
C PRO A 299 -24.35 22.24 -2.86
N SER A 300 -24.67 23.14 -3.78
CA SER A 300 -24.83 24.57 -3.51
C SER A 300 -26.13 24.89 -2.76
N GLU A 301 -26.94 23.86 -2.49
CA GLU A 301 -28.20 23.95 -1.77
C GLU A 301 -28.23 22.87 -0.69
N PRO A 302 -28.62 23.20 0.55
CA PRO A 302 -28.98 22.19 1.54
C PRO A 302 -30.24 21.49 1.03
N MET A 303 -30.07 20.40 0.27
CA MET A 303 -31.19 19.53 -0.05
C MET A 303 -31.67 18.90 1.25
N ASP A 304 -32.94 19.16 1.55
CA ASP A 304 -33.68 18.54 2.65
C ASP A 304 -33.37 17.05 2.69
N GLU A 305 -32.93 16.61 3.87
CA GLU A 305 -32.84 15.23 4.28
C GLU A 305 -34.12 14.51 3.80
N TRP A 306 -33.99 13.28 3.30
CA TRP A 306 -35.05 12.29 2.97
C TRP A 306 -35.11 11.88 1.49
N SER A 307 -33.97 11.54 0.90
CA SER A 307 -33.97 10.57 -0.20
C SER A 307 -33.09 9.39 0.16
N ASP A 308 -33.79 8.28 0.40
CA ASP A 308 -33.33 6.93 0.73
C ASP A 308 -32.64 6.30 -0.50
N ASP A 309 -31.50 6.87 -0.92
CA ASP A 309 -30.65 6.29 -1.98
C ASP A 309 -29.59 5.38 -1.34
N ARG A 310 -30.09 4.21 -0.94
CA ARG A 310 -29.34 3.07 -0.44
C ARG A 310 -28.56 2.41 -1.58
N LEU A 311 -27.29 2.09 -1.29
CA LEU A 311 -26.51 0.97 -1.86
C LEU A 311 -25.82 1.16 -3.23
N VAL A 312 -25.09 2.25 -3.42
CA VAL A 312 -23.81 2.12 -4.12
C VAL A 312 -22.74 2.39 -3.07
N GLY A 313 -22.02 1.34 -2.68
CA GLY A 313 -20.82 1.43 -1.86
C GLY A 313 -19.91 2.46 -2.50
N ARG A 314 -19.99 3.68 -1.98
CA ARG A 314 -19.31 4.84 -2.52
C ARG A 314 -17.86 4.61 -2.16
N GLU A 315 -17.12 3.89 -3.01
CA GLU A 315 -15.66 4.00 -3.06
C GLU A 315 -15.40 5.49 -2.90
N GLU A 316 -14.70 5.84 -1.82
CA GLU A 316 -14.38 7.22 -1.51
C GLU A 316 -13.54 7.71 -2.69
N LEU A 317 -14.20 8.34 -3.65
CA LEU A 317 -13.62 8.66 -4.94
C LEU A 317 -12.47 9.62 -4.66
N GLU A 318 -11.26 9.10 -4.73
CA GLU A 318 -10.08 9.92 -4.53
C GLU A 318 -10.00 10.93 -5.68
N TYR A 319 -9.85 12.21 -5.33
CA TYR A 319 -9.77 13.30 -6.29
C TYR A 319 -8.34 13.82 -6.42
N GLY A 320 -8.04 14.40 -7.57
CA GLY A 320 -6.77 15.05 -7.87
C GLY A 320 -5.91 14.30 -8.87
N LYS A 321 -4.80 14.94 -9.26
CA LYS A 321 -3.87 14.44 -10.28
C LYS A 321 -3.20 13.12 -9.89
N GLU A 322 -3.02 12.88 -8.60
CA GLU A 322 -2.43 11.65 -8.08
C GLU A 322 -3.37 10.45 -8.24
N ALA A 323 -4.64 10.61 -7.86
CA ALA A 323 -5.68 9.60 -8.08
C ALA A 323 -5.84 9.28 -9.58
N GLN A 324 -5.87 10.32 -10.43
CA GLN A 324 -5.86 10.15 -11.88
C GLN A 324 -4.65 9.33 -12.35
N THR A 325 -3.45 9.66 -11.87
CA THR A 325 -2.22 8.95 -12.22
C THR A 325 -2.34 7.47 -11.85
N ARG A 326 -2.70 7.13 -10.61
CA ARG A 326 -2.82 5.74 -10.16
C ARG A 326 -3.78 4.92 -11.02
N ARG A 327 -4.97 5.47 -11.33
CA ARG A 327 -5.97 4.77 -12.15
C ARG A 327 -5.55 4.62 -13.61
N ILE A 328 -4.84 5.61 -14.17
CA ILE A 328 -4.23 5.49 -15.51
C ILE A 328 -3.17 4.39 -15.53
N LEU A 329 -2.30 4.30 -14.52
CA LEU A 329 -1.27 3.26 -14.47
C LEU A 329 -1.89 1.86 -14.44
N LEU A 330 -2.94 1.65 -13.64
CA LEU A 330 -3.68 0.38 -13.61
C LEU A 330 -4.29 0.05 -14.98
N LEU A 331 -4.91 1.04 -15.62
CA LEU A 331 -5.50 0.88 -16.95
C LEU A 331 -4.45 0.55 -18.02
N LEU A 332 -3.28 1.21 -18.00
CA LEU A 332 -2.17 0.92 -18.89
C LEU A 332 -1.62 -0.50 -18.70
N LEU A 333 -1.47 -0.94 -17.44
CA LEU A 333 -1.02 -2.30 -17.13
C LEU A 333 -2.01 -3.35 -17.65
N PHE A 334 -3.31 -3.09 -17.48
CA PHE A 334 -4.37 -3.93 -18.01
C PHE A 334 -4.30 -4.03 -19.55
N ILE A 335 -4.30 -2.90 -20.25
CA ILE A 335 -4.20 -2.87 -21.72
C ILE A 335 -2.94 -3.60 -22.21
N LYS A 336 -1.80 -3.33 -21.58
CA LYS A 336 -0.52 -3.98 -21.89
C LYS A 336 -0.57 -5.49 -21.70
N SER A 337 -1.26 -5.96 -20.65
CA SER A 337 -1.47 -7.39 -20.38
C SER A 337 -2.33 -8.04 -21.47
N LEU A 338 -3.43 -7.39 -21.89
CA LEU A 338 -4.31 -7.90 -22.94
C LEU A 338 -3.56 -8.08 -24.27
N ILE A 339 -2.79 -7.07 -24.68
CA ILE A 339 -2.02 -7.10 -25.92
C ILE A 339 -0.93 -8.17 -25.85
N ARG A 340 -0.14 -8.21 -24.77
CA ARG A 340 0.96 -9.18 -24.62
C ARG A 340 0.49 -10.63 -24.59
N LYS A 341 -0.70 -10.88 -24.05
CA LYS A 341 -1.29 -12.23 -24.02
C LYS A 341 -2.00 -12.59 -25.33
N GLY A 342 -2.06 -11.69 -26.31
CA GLY A 342 -2.76 -11.90 -27.58
C GLY A 342 -4.28 -12.00 -27.40
N VAL A 343 -4.82 -11.44 -26.31
CA VAL A 343 -6.25 -11.46 -26.01
C VAL A 343 -6.99 -10.39 -26.82
N VAL A 344 -6.37 -9.23 -26.99
CA VAL A 344 -6.87 -8.15 -27.84
C VAL A 344 -5.74 -7.65 -28.71
N GLU A 345 -5.98 -7.54 -30.01
CA GLU A 345 -5.00 -6.99 -30.95
C GLU A 345 -4.82 -5.49 -30.76
N LEU A 346 -3.61 -5.00 -31.03
CA LEU A 346 -3.28 -3.59 -30.88
C LEU A 346 -4.15 -2.69 -31.79
N ASP A 347 -4.46 -3.15 -32.99
CA ASP A 347 -5.27 -2.43 -33.98
C ASP A 347 -6.69 -2.17 -33.49
N VAL A 348 -7.25 -3.09 -32.69
CA VAL A 348 -8.58 -2.95 -32.09
C VAL A 348 -8.62 -1.81 -31.08
N LEU A 349 -7.52 -1.60 -30.32
CA LEU A 349 -7.41 -0.58 -29.27
C LEU A 349 -6.70 0.70 -29.73
N TYR A 350 -6.48 0.86 -31.04
CA TYR A 350 -5.69 1.96 -31.58
C TYR A 350 -6.21 3.34 -31.14
N PHE A 351 -7.52 3.55 -31.20
CA PHE A 351 -8.12 4.84 -30.85
C PHE A 351 -8.08 5.12 -29.35
N GLU A 352 -8.32 4.10 -28.51
CA GLU A 352 -8.24 4.20 -27.05
C GLU A 352 -6.82 4.52 -26.60
N ILE A 353 -5.82 3.86 -27.19
CA ILE A 353 -4.40 4.12 -26.92
C ILE A 353 -4.02 5.53 -27.37
N ALA A 354 -4.45 5.96 -28.57
CA ALA A 354 -4.22 7.32 -29.04
C ALA A 354 -4.85 8.37 -28.10
N GLU A 355 -6.07 8.14 -27.63
CA GLU A 355 -6.73 9.02 -26.67
C GLU A 355 -5.95 9.12 -25.35
N ILE A 356 -5.56 7.99 -24.76
CA ILE A 356 -4.79 7.96 -23.51
C ILE A 356 -3.47 8.72 -23.67
N THR A 357 -2.75 8.45 -24.75
CA THR A 357 -1.41 9.01 -24.99
C THR A 357 -1.43 10.52 -25.26
N VAL A 358 -2.52 11.05 -25.81
CA VAL A 358 -2.71 12.50 -25.99
C VAL A 358 -3.18 13.14 -24.68
N ARG A 359 -4.23 12.60 -24.06
CA ARG A 359 -4.91 13.23 -22.91
C ARG A 359 -4.06 13.21 -21.64
N TYR A 360 -3.29 12.15 -21.45
CA TYR A 360 -2.48 11.92 -20.25
C TYR A 360 -0.97 11.98 -20.54
N VAL A 361 -0.56 12.66 -21.61
CA VAL A 361 0.85 12.80 -22.03
C VAL A 361 1.80 13.32 -20.95
N TRP A 362 1.27 14.06 -19.97
CA TRP A 362 2.03 14.62 -18.85
C TRP A 362 2.53 13.53 -17.88
N ILE A 363 1.84 12.38 -17.80
CA ILE A 363 2.26 11.20 -17.03
C ILE A 363 3.42 10.52 -17.75
N LYS A 364 4.51 10.23 -17.03
CA LYS A 364 5.74 9.69 -17.61
C LYS A 364 5.51 8.31 -18.24
N GLU A 365 4.79 7.46 -17.53
CA GLU A 365 4.50 6.08 -17.89
C GLU A 365 3.60 5.99 -19.12
N VAL A 366 2.75 7.01 -19.37
CA VAL A 366 1.96 7.11 -20.61
C VAL A 366 2.88 7.31 -21.82
N ARG A 367 3.95 8.12 -21.68
CA ARG A 367 4.93 8.31 -22.76
C ARG A 367 5.75 7.05 -23.01
N GLU A 368 6.17 6.37 -21.94
CA GLU A 368 6.86 5.07 -22.04
C GLU A 368 5.95 4.00 -22.68
N PHE A 369 4.66 3.96 -22.31
CA PHE A 369 3.67 3.08 -22.91
C PHE A 369 3.45 3.37 -24.39
N ARG A 370 3.39 4.66 -24.78
CA ARG A 370 3.31 5.06 -26.18
C ARG A 370 4.48 4.52 -26.99
N THR A 371 5.71 4.73 -26.52
CA THR A 371 6.92 4.21 -27.18
C THR A 371 6.85 2.69 -27.30
N TRP A 372 6.44 1.98 -26.24
CA TRP A 372 6.24 0.53 -26.28
C TRP A 372 5.20 0.09 -27.32
N ALA A 373 4.07 0.79 -27.43
CA ALA A 373 3.02 0.49 -28.40
C ALA A 373 3.48 0.75 -29.84
N GLU A 374 4.23 1.83 -30.08
CA GLU A 374 4.81 2.17 -31.38
C GLU A 374 5.92 1.17 -31.80
N GLU A 375 6.83 0.82 -30.88
CA GLU A 375 7.92 -0.14 -31.14
C GLU A 375 7.41 -1.58 -31.33
N GLY A 376 6.33 -1.96 -30.63
CA GLY A 376 5.69 -3.26 -30.79
C GLY A 376 5.10 -3.48 -32.19
N ILE A 377 4.67 -2.41 -32.87
CA ILE A 377 4.16 -2.46 -34.25
C ILE A 377 5.29 -2.79 -35.24
N GLU A 378 6.51 -2.31 -34.99
CA GLU A 378 7.62 -2.46 -35.94
C GLU A 378 8.21 -3.88 -35.97
N VAL A 379 8.11 -4.64 -34.88
CA VAL A 379 8.71 -5.98 -34.78
C VAL A 379 7.86 -7.06 -35.45
N ASP A 380 6.54 -6.96 -35.43
CA ASP A 380 5.64 -7.95 -36.04
C ASP A 380 5.35 -7.68 -37.52
N GLY A 381 5.46 -6.43 -37.99
CA GLY A 381 5.30 -6.07 -39.41
C GLY A 381 6.44 -6.55 -40.34
N ALA A 382 7.59 -6.97 -39.78
CA ALA A 382 8.76 -7.42 -40.55
C ALA A 382 8.85 -8.94 -40.73
N ARG A 383 7.83 -9.71 -40.28
CA ARG A 383 7.77 -11.18 -40.41
C ARG A 383 6.55 -11.69 -41.19
N GLY A 384 5.87 -10.82 -41.94
CA GLY A 384 4.81 -11.19 -42.90
C GLY A 384 5.34 -11.56 -44.27
#